data_AF-A0A7S1UZM4-F1
#
_entry.id   AF-A0A7S1UZM4-F1
#
_cell.length_a   1.000
_cell.length_b   1.000
_cell.length_c   1.000
_cell.angle_alpha   90.00
_cell.angle_beta   90.00
_cell.angle_gamma   90.00
#
_symmetry.space_group_name_H-M   'P 1'
#
loop_
_entity.id
_entity.type
_entity.pdbx_description
1 polymer ?
#
loop_
_entity_poly.entity_id
_entity_poly.type
_entity_poly.pdbx_seq_one_letter_code
_entity_poly.pdbx_strand_id
1 'polypeptide(L)'
;DEAVFELFFRKNPFSGEYTIFCGLDEVLKHLANIRFTDDDIAYLQSIPSLQSCQGDFWEYLRNLTCQDVVVEAMREGSVAFPRVPLLIVRGPLGIAQLLETTLLTLTNYPSLIATNAARMVLAAQQKVLPAAGSAPPSANSSVDGRTTPPVSQLTKLHA
;
A
#
# COMPACT_ATOMS: atom_id res chain seq x y z
N ASP A 1 0.64 -4.65 23.91
CA ASP A 1 0.95 -5.74 22.96
C ASP A 1 1.41 -5.17 21.63
N GLU A 2 2.51 -5.71 21.12
CA GLU A 2 3.04 -5.42 19.79
C GLU A 2 2.44 -6.39 18.77
N ALA A 3 2.10 -5.89 17.59
CA ALA A 3 1.52 -6.66 16.51
C ALA A 3 2.23 -6.35 15.19
N VAL A 4 2.20 -7.32 14.28
CA VAL A 4 2.75 -7.20 12.92
C VAL A 4 1.64 -7.51 11.93
N PHE A 5 1.35 -6.56 11.04
CA PHE A 5 0.35 -6.69 9.99
C PHE A 5 1.04 -6.67 8.62
N GLU A 6 0.61 -7.58 7.74
CA GLU A 6 1.11 -7.67 6.36
C GLU A 6 -0.02 -7.34 5.39
N LEU A 7 0.19 -6.33 4.56
CA LEU A 7 -0.72 -5.95 3.49
C LEU A 7 -0.28 -6.58 2.18
N PHE A 8 -1.12 -7.47 1.65
CA PHE A 8 -0.95 -8.09 0.34
C PHE A 8 -2.31 -8.27 -0.35
N PHE A 9 -2.29 -8.44 -1.66
CA PHE A 9 -3.49 -8.75 -2.44
C PHE A 9 -3.48 -10.21 -2.91
N ARG A 10 -4.68 -10.74 -3.20
CA ARG A 10 -4.86 -12.18 -3.49
C ARG A 10 -4.86 -12.53 -4.97
N LYS A 11 -5.25 -11.58 -5.83
CA LYS A 11 -5.40 -11.76 -7.28
C LYS A 11 -4.98 -10.48 -7.97
N ASN A 12 -4.30 -10.60 -9.11
CA ASN A 12 -4.01 -9.44 -9.94
C ASN A 12 -5.32 -8.78 -10.43
N PRO A 13 -5.37 -7.45 -10.52
CA PRO A 13 -6.52 -6.74 -11.04
C PRO A 13 -6.63 -6.95 -12.56
N PHE A 14 -7.84 -6.75 -13.07
CA PHE A 14 -8.16 -6.83 -14.51
C PHE A 14 -7.82 -8.16 -15.21
N SER A 15 -7.70 -9.25 -14.44
CA SER A 15 -7.22 -10.55 -14.94
C SER A 15 -5.83 -10.46 -15.61
N GLY A 16 -5.02 -9.49 -15.19
CA GLY A 16 -3.67 -9.27 -15.71
C GLY A 16 -2.60 -10.12 -15.02
N GLU A 17 -1.38 -10.05 -15.55
CA GLU A 17 -0.22 -10.79 -15.03
C GLU A 17 0.58 -10.01 -13.99
N TYR A 18 0.37 -8.70 -13.89
CA TYR A 18 1.11 -7.80 -13.00
C TYR A 18 0.21 -6.76 -12.33
N THR A 19 0.68 -6.27 -11.19
CA THR A 19 0.14 -5.10 -10.50
C THR A 19 1.30 -4.14 -10.26
N ILE A 20 1.09 -2.84 -10.40
CA ILE A 20 2.09 -1.82 -10.03
C ILE A 20 1.74 -1.31 -8.63
N PHE A 21 2.68 -1.40 -7.70
CA PHE A 21 2.51 -0.87 -6.35
C PHE A 21 2.65 0.66 -6.35
N CYS A 22 1.61 1.35 -5.91
CA CYS A 22 1.58 2.81 -5.76
C CYS A 22 0.82 3.23 -4.50
N GLY A 23 1.04 4.47 -4.06
CA GLY A 23 0.36 5.07 -2.91
C GLY A 23 1.19 5.10 -1.63
N LEU A 24 2.49 4.79 -1.69
CA LEU A 24 3.38 4.80 -0.52
C LEU A 24 3.58 6.22 0.01
N ASP A 25 3.71 7.21 -0.86
CA ASP A 25 3.82 8.62 -0.46
C ASP A 25 2.62 9.10 0.38
N GLU A 26 1.40 8.76 -0.05
CA GLU A 26 0.18 9.11 0.69
C GLU A 26 0.07 8.36 2.02
N VAL A 27 0.55 7.10 2.08
CA VAL A 27 0.67 6.35 3.32
C VAL A 27 1.58 7.07 4.31
N LEU A 28 2.78 7.50 3.88
CA LEU A 28 3.73 8.18 4.76
C LEU A 28 3.20 9.53 5.25
N LYS A 29 2.58 10.32 4.36
CA LYS A 29 1.91 11.57 4.73
C LYS A 29 0.80 11.33 5.75
N HIS A 30 0.01 10.28 5.59
CA HIS A 30 -1.05 9.96 6.53
C HIS A 30 -0.49 9.60 7.92
N LEU A 31 0.53 8.74 7.98
CA LEU A 31 1.18 8.33 9.22
C LEU A 31 1.82 9.50 9.97
N ALA A 32 2.40 10.46 9.25
CA ALA A 32 3.00 11.64 9.85
C ALA A 32 1.96 12.62 10.46
N ASN A 33 0.72 12.61 9.96
CA ASN A 33 -0.28 13.62 10.28
C ASN A 33 -1.49 13.10 11.06
N ILE A 34 -1.68 11.78 11.19
CA ILE A 34 -2.82 11.20 11.89
C ILE A 34 -2.82 11.60 13.37
N ARG A 35 -3.87 12.34 13.77
CA ARG A 35 -4.14 12.76 15.14
C ARG A 35 -5.64 12.91 15.32
N PHE A 36 -6.15 12.57 16.50
CA PHE A 36 -7.52 12.88 16.87
C PHE A 36 -7.59 14.30 17.41
N THR A 37 -8.48 15.11 16.85
CA THR A 37 -8.79 16.43 17.38
C THR A 37 -9.77 16.32 18.54
N ASP A 38 -9.87 17.35 19.38
CA ASP A 38 -10.88 17.37 20.45
C ASP A 38 -12.32 17.31 19.88
N ASP A 39 -12.54 17.84 18.68
CA ASP A 39 -13.83 17.73 17.97
C ASP A 39 -14.13 16.28 17.55
N ASP A 40 -13.13 15.54 17.07
CA ASP A 40 -13.27 14.11 16.74
C ASP A 40 -13.62 13.30 17.99
N ILE A 41 -12.95 13.58 19.12
CA ILE A 41 -13.21 12.91 20.40
C ILE A 41 -14.61 13.24 20.91
N ALA A 42 -15.02 14.51 20.85
CA ALA A 42 -16.37 14.93 21.24
C ALA A 42 -17.43 14.25 20.36
N TYR A 43 -17.18 14.12 19.05
CA TYR A 43 -18.04 13.36 18.15
C TYR A 43 -18.12 11.89 18.57
N LEU A 44 -17.00 11.21 18.81
CA LEU A 44 -16.98 9.81 19.23
C LEU A 44 -17.70 9.59 20.57
N GLN A 45 -17.57 10.52 21.53
CA GLN A 45 -18.30 10.50 22.81
C GLN A 45 -19.82 10.67 22.63
N SER A 46 -20.26 11.32 21.56
CA SER A 46 -21.69 11.46 21.26
C SER A 46 -22.33 10.16 20.76
N ILE A 47 -21.52 9.19 20.29
CA ILE A 47 -22.01 7.93 19.72
C ILE A 47 -22.47 7.01 20.85
N PRO A 48 -23.76 6.58 20.89
CA PRO A 48 -24.31 5.80 22.00
C PRO A 48 -23.55 4.51 22.32
N SER A 49 -22.99 3.83 21.32
CA SER A 49 -22.22 2.60 21.50
C SER A 49 -20.84 2.79 22.14
N LEU A 50 -20.33 4.03 22.18
CA LEU A 50 -19.02 4.37 22.74
C LEU A 50 -19.11 5.15 24.06
N GLN A 51 -20.31 5.56 24.47
CA GLN A 51 -20.52 6.30 25.73
C GLN A 51 -20.10 5.53 26.98
N SER A 52 -20.08 4.20 26.93
CA SER A 52 -19.64 3.33 28.03
C SER A 52 -18.13 3.16 28.12
N CYS A 53 -17.36 3.74 27.18
CA CYS A 53 -15.90 3.69 27.22
C CYS A 53 -15.35 4.48 28.42
N GLN A 54 -14.32 3.94 29.05
CA GLN A 54 -13.67 4.52 30.23
C GLN A 54 -12.98 5.85 29.91
N GLY A 55 -12.78 6.71 30.92
CA GLY A 55 -12.08 7.99 30.79
C GLY A 55 -10.70 7.85 30.11
N ASP A 56 -9.94 6.84 30.55
CA ASP A 56 -8.59 6.55 30.08
C ASP A 56 -8.52 6.26 28.57
N PHE A 57 -9.61 5.73 27.98
CA PHE A 57 -9.68 5.49 26.54
C PHE A 57 -9.65 6.80 25.74
N TRP A 58 -10.32 7.84 26.24
CA TRP A 58 -10.34 9.14 25.58
C TRP A 58 -9.01 9.87 25.68
N GLU A 59 -8.32 9.72 26.82
CA GLU A 59 -6.95 10.23 26.98
C GLU A 59 -5.97 9.48 26.07
N TYR A 60 -6.13 8.16 25.92
CA TYR A 60 -5.37 7.37 24.96
C TYR A 60 -5.57 7.88 23.51
N LEU A 61 -6.81 8.14 23.09
CA LEU A 61 -7.07 8.67 21.73
C LEU A 61 -6.46 10.07 21.52
N ARG A 62 -6.52 10.96 22.53
CA ARG A 62 -5.94 12.31 22.45
C ARG A 62 -4.42 12.28 22.30
N ASN A 63 -3.76 11.35 22.97
CA ASN A 63 -2.31 11.20 22.95
C ASN A 63 -1.81 10.21 21.87
N LEU A 64 -2.71 9.68 21.04
CA LEU A 64 -2.38 8.71 20.01
C LEU A 64 -1.46 9.35 18.97
N THR A 65 -0.30 8.72 18.76
CA THR A 65 0.65 9.11 17.71
C THR A 65 1.24 7.86 17.07
N CYS A 66 1.73 7.97 15.83
CA CYS A 66 2.34 6.85 15.12
C CYS A 66 3.85 6.69 15.35
N GLN A 67 4.41 7.30 16.41
CA GLN A 67 5.86 7.27 16.67
C GLN A 67 6.40 5.85 16.93
N ASP A 68 5.57 4.99 17.52
CA ASP A 68 5.92 3.59 17.81
C ASP A 68 5.59 2.64 16.64
N VAL A 69 5.24 3.18 15.46
CA VAL A 69 4.89 2.41 14.28
C VAL A 69 6.08 2.37 13.32
N VAL A 70 6.51 1.16 12.97
CA VAL A 70 7.54 0.90 11.97
C VAL A 70 6.88 0.36 10.72
N VAL A 71 7.21 0.95 9.57
CA VAL A 71 6.65 0.57 8.29
C VAL A 71 7.75 0.10 7.35
N GLU A 72 7.58 -1.08 6.75
CA GLU A 72 8.47 -1.60 5.74
C GLU A 72 7.67 -1.76 4.44
N ALA A 73 8.14 -1.17 3.34
CA ALA A 73 7.36 -1.11 2.10
C ALA A 73 8.18 -1.49 0.88
N MET A 74 7.51 -2.11 -0.10
CA MET A 74 8.04 -2.25 -1.45
C MET A 74 8.26 -0.87 -2.05
N ARG A 75 9.27 -0.71 -2.90
CA ARG A 75 9.49 0.57 -3.59
C ARG A 75 8.30 0.91 -4.49
N GLU A 76 7.79 2.12 -4.39
CA GLU A 76 6.72 2.63 -5.26
C GLU A 76 7.11 2.57 -6.74
N GLY A 77 6.16 2.18 -7.59
CA GLY A 77 6.36 1.91 -9.02
C GLY A 77 6.85 0.49 -9.33
N SER A 78 7.13 -0.34 -8.33
CA SER A 78 7.58 -1.72 -8.55
C SER A 78 6.43 -2.64 -8.96
N VAL A 79 6.78 -3.71 -9.68
CA VAL A 79 5.84 -4.79 -9.99
C VAL A 79 5.61 -5.64 -8.74
N ALA A 80 4.35 -5.71 -8.34
CA ALA A 80 3.87 -6.48 -7.21
C ALA A 80 3.15 -7.74 -7.65
N PHE A 81 3.30 -8.81 -6.88
CA PHE A 81 2.70 -10.12 -7.13
C PHE A 81 1.71 -10.51 -6.03
N PRO A 82 0.69 -11.33 -6.36
CA PRO A 82 -0.26 -11.81 -5.37
C PRO A 82 0.44 -12.57 -4.22
N ARG A 83 -0.06 -12.40 -3.00
CA ARG A 83 0.42 -13.08 -1.78
C ARG A 83 1.87 -12.76 -1.42
N VAL A 84 2.40 -11.65 -1.92
CA VAL A 84 3.67 -11.07 -1.50
C VAL A 84 3.36 -9.79 -0.72
N PRO A 85 3.98 -9.58 0.46
CA PRO A 85 3.75 -8.36 1.25
C PRO A 85 4.22 -7.13 0.49
N LEU A 86 3.32 -6.13 0.41
CA LEU A 86 3.60 -4.81 -0.16
C LEU A 86 4.02 -3.82 0.93
N LEU A 87 3.36 -3.93 2.08
CA LEU A 87 3.55 -3.11 3.26
C LEU A 87 3.52 -4.01 4.48
N ILE A 88 4.48 -3.86 5.38
CA ILE A 88 4.50 -4.49 6.69
C ILE A 88 4.45 -3.37 7.72
N VAL A 89 3.51 -3.46 8.65
CA VAL A 89 3.31 -2.48 9.72
C VAL A 89 3.53 -3.19 11.05
N ARG A 90 4.48 -2.67 11.84
CA ARG A 90 4.80 -3.18 13.19
C ARG A 90 4.51 -2.07 14.20
N GLY A 91 3.86 -2.40 15.31
CA GLY A 91 3.59 -1.42 16.37
C GLY A 91 2.53 -1.90 17.37
N PRO A 92 2.04 -0.99 18.23
CA PRO A 92 0.99 -1.32 19.18
C PRO A 92 -0.28 -1.80 18.49
N LEU A 93 -0.87 -2.91 18.96
CA LEU A 93 -2.04 -3.54 18.33
C LEU A 93 -3.18 -2.56 18.02
N GLY A 94 -3.54 -1.70 18.98
CA GLY A 94 -4.63 -0.74 18.81
C GLY A 94 -4.37 0.28 17.69
N ILE A 95 -3.13 0.75 17.55
CA ILE A 95 -2.73 1.72 16.52
C ILE A 95 -2.65 1.03 15.16
N ALA A 96 -2.00 -0.13 15.09
CA ALA A 96 -1.86 -0.87 13.85
C ALA A 96 -3.23 -1.30 13.27
N GLN A 97 -4.16 -1.71 14.12
CA GLN A 97 -5.53 -2.05 13.74
C GLN A 97 -6.32 -0.83 13.23
N LEU A 98 -6.13 0.34 13.85
CA LEU A 98 -6.78 1.58 13.41
C LEU A 98 -6.28 2.01 12.01
N LEU A 99 -4.97 1.85 11.76
CA LEU A 99 -4.34 2.20 10.49
C LEU A 99 -4.75 1.28 9.34
N GLU A 100 -5.13 0.01 9.61
CA GLU A 100 -5.40 -1.01 8.60
C GLU A 100 -6.33 -0.50 7.48
N THR A 101 -7.46 0.10 7.85
CA THR A 101 -8.49 0.52 6.88
C THR A 101 -7.98 1.62 5.94
N THR A 102 -7.28 2.61 6.51
CA THR A 102 -6.75 3.72 5.72
C THR A 102 -5.61 3.27 4.82
N LEU A 103 -4.69 2.46 5.33
CA LEU A 103 -3.58 1.91 4.56
C LEU A 103 -4.07 1.06 3.39
N LEU A 104 -5.07 0.19 3.61
CA LEU A 104 -5.71 -0.58 2.53
C LEU A 104 -6.26 0.33 1.43
N THR A 105 -6.88 1.44 1.79
CA THR A 105 -7.47 2.37 0.82
C THR A 105 -6.38 3.11 0.04
N LEU A 106 -5.40 3.65 0.75
CA LEU A 106 -4.30 4.44 0.19
C LEU A 106 -3.38 3.63 -0.71
N THR A 107 -3.24 2.31 -0.49
CA THR A 107 -2.44 1.46 -1.38
C THR A 107 -3.26 0.84 -2.51
N ASN A 108 -4.49 0.38 -2.24
CA ASN A 108 -5.28 -0.33 -3.25
C ASN A 108 -5.70 0.60 -4.39
N TYR A 109 -6.20 1.79 -4.08
CA TYR A 109 -6.74 2.67 -5.12
C TYR A 109 -5.65 3.15 -6.09
N PRO A 110 -4.52 3.74 -5.65
CA PRO A 110 -3.46 4.15 -6.57
C PRO A 110 -2.84 2.99 -7.34
N SER A 111 -2.68 1.81 -6.71
CA SER A 111 -2.15 0.62 -7.40
C SER A 111 -3.07 0.14 -8.54
N LEU A 112 -4.39 0.19 -8.34
CA LEU A 112 -5.37 -0.14 -9.40
C LEU A 112 -5.30 0.86 -10.55
N ILE A 113 -5.24 2.16 -10.24
CA ILE A 113 -5.15 3.23 -11.25
C ILE A 113 -3.85 3.12 -12.04
N ALA A 114 -2.70 2.97 -11.36
CA ALA A 114 -1.39 2.83 -11.99
C ALA A 114 -1.33 1.61 -12.91
N THR A 115 -1.85 0.47 -12.44
CA THR A 115 -1.91 -0.76 -13.25
C THR A 115 -2.80 -0.59 -14.48
N ASN A 116 -3.95 0.08 -14.35
CA ASN A 116 -4.82 0.34 -15.49
C ASN A 116 -4.17 1.30 -16.50
N ALA A 117 -3.54 2.38 -16.02
CA ALA A 117 -2.84 3.34 -16.86
C ALA A 117 -1.70 2.66 -17.66
N ALA A 118 -0.89 1.81 -17.01
CA ALA A 118 0.16 1.04 -17.67
C ALA A 118 -0.40 0.13 -18.78
N ARG A 119 -1.54 -0.54 -18.53
CA ARG A 119 -2.22 -1.35 -19.55
C ARG A 119 -2.71 -0.52 -20.73
N MET A 120 -3.26 0.67 -20.48
CA MET A 120 -3.72 1.58 -21.54
C MET A 120 -2.55 2.08 -22.40
N VAL A 121 -1.40 2.41 -21.80
CA VAL A 121 -0.19 2.81 -22.54
C VAL A 121 0.32 1.68 -23.41
N LEU A 122 0.39 0.45 -22.89
CA LEU A 122 0.82 -0.73 -23.66
C LEU A 122 -0.13 -1.00 -24.84
N ALA A 123 -1.45 -0.92 -24.62
CA ALA A 123 -2.44 -1.11 -25.68
C ALA A 123 -2.35 0.00 -26.76
N ALA A 124 -2.08 1.25 -26.36
CA ALA A 124 -1.87 2.35 -27.28
C ALA A 124 -0.60 2.19 -28.11
N GLN A 125 0.51 1.73 -27.51
CA GLN A 125 1.76 1.45 -28.24
C GLN A 125 1.58 0.36 -29.30
N GLN A 126 0.80 -0.68 -29.01
CA GLN A 126 0.44 -1.70 -30.01
C GLN A 126 -0.44 -1.13 -31.13
N LYS A 127 -1.28 -0.13 -30.84
CA LYS A 127 -2.19 0.49 -31.82
C LYS A 127 -1.55 1.61 -32.67
N VAL A 128 -0.44 2.19 -32.22
CA VAL A 128 0.38 3.16 -32.99
C VAL A 128 1.28 2.46 -34.03
N LEU A 129 1.36 1.12 -34.03
CA LEU A 129 2.10 0.33 -35.02
C LEU A 129 1.24 -0.33 -36.14
N PRO A 130 0.51 0.43 -36.97
CA PRO A 130 0.10 -0.06 -38.30
C PRO A 130 0.64 0.86 -39.41
N ALA A 131 1.97 1.03 -39.53
CA ALA A 131 2.70 1.45 -40.75
C ALA A 131 4.19 1.72 -40.45
N ALA A 132 5.00 0.69 -40.26
CA ALA A 132 6.44 0.79 -40.49
C ALA A 132 6.94 -0.58 -40.96
N GLY A 133 6.76 -0.86 -42.25
CA GLY A 133 7.43 -1.97 -42.89
C GLY A 133 8.94 -1.69 -42.92
N SER A 134 9.72 -2.41 -42.12
CA SER A 134 11.04 -2.93 -42.47
C SER A 134 11.50 -3.89 -41.36
N ALA A 135 11.88 -5.10 -41.76
CA ALA A 135 12.25 -6.23 -40.90
C ALA A 135 13.74 -6.14 -40.44
N PRO A 136 14.27 -7.07 -39.63
CA PRO A 136 14.73 -6.85 -38.25
C PRO A 136 16.27 -6.94 -38.08
N PRO A 137 16.85 -6.67 -36.90
CA PRO A 137 18.12 -7.28 -36.50
C PRO A 137 17.89 -8.50 -35.60
N SER A 138 18.62 -9.57 -35.92
CA SER A 138 18.58 -10.88 -35.27
C SER A 138 19.14 -10.88 -33.84
N ALA A 139 18.55 -11.74 -33.01
CA ALA A 139 19.11 -12.57 -31.95
C ALA A 139 20.39 -12.12 -31.24
N ASN A 140 20.28 -11.92 -29.91
CA ASN A 140 21.06 -12.77 -29.01
C ASN A 140 20.29 -13.07 -27.72
N SER A 141 20.25 -14.37 -27.45
CA SER A 141 19.64 -15.08 -26.33
C SER A 141 20.42 -14.88 -25.04
N SER A 142 19.70 -14.55 -23.96
CA SER A 142 19.82 -15.25 -22.67
C SER A 142 18.60 -14.91 -21.83
N VAL A 143 17.59 -15.77 -21.97
CA VAL A 143 16.54 -15.94 -20.98
C VAL A 143 17.18 -16.73 -19.85
N ASP A 144 17.44 -16.11 -18.71
CA ASP A 144 17.52 -16.83 -17.45
C ASP A 144 16.18 -16.64 -16.73
N GLY A 145 15.36 -17.69 -16.83
CA GLY A 145 14.11 -17.81 -16.10
C GLY A 145 14.38 -18.37 -14.71
N ARG A 146 13.72 -17.77 -13.71
CA ARG A 146 13.75 -18.08 -12.27
C ARG A 146 14.71 -17.21 -11.45
N THR A 147 14.33 -15.96 -11.28
CA THR A 147 14.52 -15.29 -10.00
C THR A 147 13.15 -14.84 -9.50
N THR A 148 12.56 -15.63 -8.61
CA THR A 148 11.71 -15.05 -7.56
C THR A 148 12.46 -13.82 -7.02
N PRO A 149 11.86 -12.62 -6.98
CA PRO A 149 12.57 -11.48 -6.45
C PRO A 149 12.97 -11.81 -5.00
N PRO A 150 14.22 -11.51 -4.60
CA PRO A 150 14.64 -11.73 -3.23
C PRO A 150 13.73 -10.93 -2.30
N VAL A 151 13.41 -11.53 -1.15
CA VAL A 151 12.54 -11.00 -0.07
C VAL A 151 13.08 -9.69 0.55
N SER A 152 14.13 -9.09 -0.01
CA SER A 152 14.85 -7.91 0.50
C SER A 152 14.39 -6.57 -0.09
N GLN A 153 13.19 -6.48 -0.69
CA GLN A 153 12.70 -5.26 -1.33
C GLN A 153 11.97 -4.29 -0.38
N LEU A 154 11.82 -4.67 0.89
CA LEU A 154 11.18 -3.82 1.87
C LEU A 154 12.20 -2.84 2.45
N THR A 155 12.03 -1.56 2.14
CA THR A 155 12.83 -0.50 2.76
C THR A 155 12.20 -0.17 4.10
N LYS A 156 12.99 -0.24 5.18
CA LYS A 156 12.54 0.17 6.50
C LYS A 156 12.38 1.69 6.54
N LEU A 157 11.17 2.14 6.84
CA LEU A 157 10.81 3.54 6.99
C LEU A 157 10.28 3.73 8.41
N HIS A 158 10.76 4.76 9.09
CA HIS A 158 10.21 5.17 10.37
C HIS A 158 9.10 6.19 10.10
N ALA A 159 7.96 6.02 10.77
CA ALA A 159 6.88 7.00 10.77
C ALA A 159 7.29 8.28 11.52
#